data_AF-A0A926YGN9-F1
#
_entry.id   AF-A0A926YGN9-F1
#
_cell.length_a   1.000
_cell.length_b   1.000
_cell.length_c   1.000
_cell.angle_alpha   90.00
_cell.angle_beta   90.00
_cell.angle_gamma   90.00
#
_symmetry.space_group_name_H-M   'P 1'
#
loop_
_entity.id
_entity.type
_entity.pdbx_description
1 polymer ?
#
loop_
_entity_poly.entity_id
_entity_poly.type
_entity_poly.pdbx_seq_one_letter_code
_entity_poly.pdbx_strand_id
1 'polypeptide(L)'
;MTESTEQGKHEAALRQMRAEMAQAGKQEVLEIFSELLDRLWERINSLIGETACVAVFRSALLEASRDHALLQDIEIASSGINLDGLNATLDALDRAAVRTGLLAFTDNVMALLIDLTGEILLGKVEPLVQQFKQKLDKS
;
A
#
# COMPACT_ATOMS: atom_id res chain seq x y z
N MET A 1 27.24 -0.90 -41.92
CA MET A 1 26.49 0.10 -41.11
C MET A 1 25.12 -0.41 -40.64
N THR A 2 24.84 -1.72 -40.67
CA THR A 2 23.55 -2.30 -40.29
C THR A 2 23.53 -2.92 -38.88
N GLU A 3 24.69 -3.41 -38.38
CA GLU A 3 24.79 -4.04 -37.05
C GLU A 3 24.56 -3.06 -35.88
N SER A 4 24.97 -1.80 -36.04
CA SER A 4 24.81 -0.77 -34.99
C SER A 4 23.33 -0.36 -34.77
N THR A 5 22.48 -0.53 -35.79
CA THR A 5 21.04 -0.22 -35.72
C THR A 5 20.24 -1.36 -35.07
N GLU A 6 20.68 -2.62 -35.19
CA GLU A 6 20.03 -3.76 -34.53
C GLU A 6 20.40 -3.87 -33.05
N GLN A 7 21.65 -3.59 -32.68
CA GLN A 7 22.08 -3.54 -31.28
C GLN A 7 21.34 -2.43 -30.50
N GLY A 8 21.17 -1.24 -31.11
CA GLY A 8 20.40 -0.16 -30.49
C GLY A 8 18.90 -0.48 -30.30
N LYS A 9 18.30 -1.25 -31.22
CA LYS A 9 16.90 -1.71 -31.10
C LYS A 9 16.75 -2.77 -29.99
N HIS A 10 17.70 -3.70 -29.88
CA HIS A 10 17.67 -4.73 -28.84
C HIS A 10 17.85 -4.13 -27.43
N GLU A 11 18.78 -3.18 -27.26
CA GLU A 11 18.96 -2.48 -25.99
C GLU A 11 17.74 -1.64 -25.59
N ALA A 12 17.11 -0.96 -26.56
CA ALA A 12 15.88 -0.20 -26.31
C ALA A 12 14.73 -1.13 -25.88
N ALA A 13 14.55 -2.27 -26.54
CA ALA A 13 13.52 -3.26 -26.19
C ALA A 13 13.75 -3.84 -24.78
N LEU A 14 14.99 -4.16 -24.41
CA LEU A 14 15.33 -4.63 -23.06
C LEU A 14 15.06 -3.57 -21.99
N ARG A 15 15.35 -2.30 -22.26
CA ARG A 15 15.04 -1.20 -21.33
C ARG A 15 13.55 -1.01 -21.16
N GLN A 16 12.79 -1.07 -22.25
CA GLN A 16 11.33 -0.96 -22.21
C GLN A 16 10.72 -2.12 -21.42
N MET A 17 11.10 -3.37 -21.71
CA MET A 17 10.62 -4.55 -20.97
C MET A 17 10.93 -4.47 -19.48
N ARG A 18 12.11 -3.96 -19.09
CA ARG A 18 12.46 -3.74 -17.68
C ARG A 18 11.60 -2.67 -17.01
N ALA A 19 11.32 -1.57 -17.71
CA ALA A 19 10.46 -0.51 -17.20
C ALA A 19 9.02 -1.02 -17.00
N GLU A 20 8.49 -1.78 -17.97
CA GLU A 20 7.16 -2.40 -17.89
C GLU A 20 7.07 -3.39 -16.72
N MET A 21 8.08 -4.25 -16.53
CA MET A 21 8.14 -5.17 -15.39
C MET A 21 8.23 -4.44 -14.04
N ALA A 22 9.05 -3.38 -13.96
CA ALA A 22 9.17 -2.60 -12.74
C ALA A 22 7.83 -1.92 -12.39
N GLN A 23 7.13 -1.38 -13.39
CA GLN A 23 5.84 -0.76 -13.19
C GLN A 23 4.76 -1.77 -12.76
N ALA A 24 4.72 -2.93 -13.42
CA ALA A 24 3.80 -4.00 -13.05
C ALA A 24 3.99 -4.44 -11.59
N GLY A 25 5.24 -4.55 -11.12
CA GLY A 25 5.53 -4.90 -9.72
C GLY A 25 5.14 -3.83 -8.70
N LYS A 26 5.09 -2.54 -9.08
CA LYS A 26 4.57 -1.48 -8.21
C LYS A 26 3.04 -1.53 -8.13
N GLN A 27 2.40 -1.72 -9.29
CA GLN A 27 0.95 -1.82 -9.38
C GLN A 27 0.42 -3.00 -8.58
N GLU A 28 1.08 -4.16 -8.69
CA GLU A 28 0.74 -5.35 -7.91
C GLU A 28 0.79 -5.09 -6.39
N VAL A 29 1.83 -4.41 -5.91
CA VAL A 29 1.92 -4.03 -4.49
C VAL A 29 0.76 -3.14 -4.08
N LEU A 30 0.43 -2.13 -4.90
CA LEU A 30 -0.67 -1.22 -4.61
C LEU A 30 -2.03 -1.93 -4.57
N GLU A 31 -2.29 -2.84 -5.51
CA GLU A 31 -3.52 -3.64 -5.57
C GLU A 31 -3.66 -4.54 -4.34
N ILE A 32 -2.58 -5.22 -3.93
CA ILE A 32 -2.55 -6.05 -2.72
C ILE A 32 -2.89 -5.22 -1.48
N PHE A 33 -2.33 -4.01 -1.36
CA PHE A 33 -2.64 -3.12 -0.24
C PHE A 33 -4.03 -2.51 -0.30
N SER A 34 -4.55 -2.21 -1.48
CA SER A 34 -5.94 -1.76 -1.64
C SER A 34 -6.90 -2.80 -1.08
N GLU A 35 -6.75 -4.07 -1.50
CA GLU A 35 -7.59 -5.18 -1.01
C GLU A 35 -7.45 -5.37 0.52
N LEU A 36 -6.23 -5.22 1.07
CA LEU A 36 -6.02 -5.31 2.51
C LEU A 36 -6.71 -4.18 3.27
N LEU A 37 -6.51 -2.94 2.83
CA LEU A 37 -7.01 -1.75 3.50
C LEU A 37 -8.54 -1.69 3.46
N ASP A 38 -9.16 -2.09 2.35
CA ASP A 38 -10.62 -2.22 2.26
C ASP A 38 -11.16 -3.24 3.27
N ARG A 39 -10.53 -4.42 3.34
CA ARG A 39 -10.95 -5.47 4.28
C ARG A 39 -10.72 -5.07 5.73
N LEU A 40 -9.62 -4.38 6.03
CA LEU A 40 -9.37 -3.83 7.37
C LEU A 40 -10.41 -2.76 7.71
N TRP A 41 -10.69 -1.85 6.78
CA TRP A 41 -11.70 -0.81 6.94
C TRP A 41 -13.06 -1.41 7.29
N GLU A 42 -13.58 -2.31 6.46
CA GLU A 42 -14.86 -2.97 6.69
C GLU A 42 -14.89 -3.67 8.05
N ARG A 43 -13.82 -4.41 8.37
CA ARG A 43 -13.74 -5.17 9.60
C ARG A 43 -13.70 -4.27 10.82
N ILE A 44 -12.85 -3.25 10.85
CA ILE A 44 -12.71 -2.32 11.96
C ILE A 44 -13.98 -1.48 12.10
N ASN A 45 -14.51 -0.95 11.00
CA ASN A 45 -15.76 -0.20 10.99
C ASN A 45 -16.92 -1.00 11.60
N SER A 46 -17.04 -2.29 11.27
CA SER A 46 -18.06 -3.17 11.86
C SER A 46 -17.92 -3.38 13.38
N LEU A 47 -16.73 -3.11 13.95
CA LEU A 47 -16.40 -3.35 15.36
C LEU A 47 -16.50 -2.08 16.21
N ILE A 48 -16.06 -0.93 15.69
CA ILE A 48 -15.97 0.33 16.44
C ILE A 48 -16.82 1.48 15.86
N GLY A 49 -17.48 1.25 14.72
CA GLY A 49 -18.27 2.25 14.02
C GLY A 49 -17.44 3.24 13.20
N GLU A 50 -18.13 3.95 12.30
CA GLU A 50 -17.50 4.74 11.23
C GLU A 50 -16.63 5.86 11.79
N THR A 51 -17.14 6.66 12.73
CA THR A 51 -16.42 7.79 13.30
C THR A 51 -15.09 7.38 13.93
N ALA A 52 -15.10 6.27 14.70
CA ALA A 52 -13.89 5.76 15.33
C ALA A 52 -12.94 5.12 14.30
N CYS A 53 -13.47 4.42 13.31
CA CYS A 53 -12.70 3.85 12.20
C CYS A 53 -11.95 4.96 11.43
N VAL A 54 -12.66 6.00 10.98
CA VAL A 54 -12.08 7.16 10.31
C VAL A 54 -10.96 7.78 11.16
N ALA A 55 -11.19 7.95 12.47
CA ALA A 55 -10.20 8.54 13.37
C ALA A 55 -8.94 7.69 13.51
N VAL A 56 -9.08 6.36 13.63
CA VAL A 56 -7.95 5.42 13.68
C VAL A 56 -7.12 5.50 12.41
N PHE A 57 -7.74 5.33 11.24
CA PHE A 57 -7.02 5.34 9.98
C PHE A 57 -6.37 6.69 9.70
N ARG A 58 -7.06 7.81 9.95
CA ARG A 58 -6.46 9.15 9.75
C ARG A 58 -5.27 9.39 10.66
N SER A 59 -5.35 8.95 11.91
CA SER A 59 -4.26 9.10 12.88
C SER A 59 -3.06 8.23 12.49
N ALA A 60 -3.30 6.98 12.07
CA ALA A 60 -2.26 6.08 11.58
C ALA A 60 -1.58 6.61 10.32
N LEU A 61 -2.37 7.15 9.37
CA LEU A 61 -1.87 7.73 8.13
C LEU A 61 -1.01 8.96 8.42
N LEU A 62 -1.51 9.86 9.28
CA LEU A 62 -0.78 11.05 9.68
C LEU A 62 0.59 10.68 10.29
N GLU A 63 0.62 9.69 11.18
CA GLU A 63 1.87 9.24 11.80
C GLU A 63 2.83 8.66 10.76
N ALA A 64 2.35 7.75 9.89
CA ALA A 64 3.20 7.11 8.88
C ALA A 64 3.69 8.11 7.81
N SER A 65 2.89 9.11 7.46
CA SER A 65 3.21 10.11 6.44
C SER A 65 4.38 11.02 6.81
N ARG A 66 4.79 11.05 8.08
CA ARG A 66 5.96 11.80 8.56
C ARG A 66 7.26 11.27 7.97
N ASP A 67 7.37 9.95 7.85
CA ASP A 67 8.56 9.25 7.36
C ASP A 67 8.39 8.77 5.90
N HIS A 68 7.15 8.75 5.40
CA HIS A 68 6.81 8.25 4.07
C HIS A 68 5.96 9.24 3.29
N ALA A 69 6.61 10.16 2.57
CA ALA A 69 5.95 11.23 1.83
C ALA A 69 4.88 10.75 0.83
N LEU A 70 5.03 9.56 0.24
CA LEU A 70 4.04 8.97 -0.67
C LEU A 70 2.65 8.85 -0.03
N LEU A 71 2.57 8.65 1.28
CA LEU A 71 1.29 8.46 1.98
C LEU A 71 0.43 9.73 2.04
N GLN A 72 0.98 10.90 1.68
CA GLN A 72 0.23 12.15 1.62
C GLN A 72 -0.83 12.15 0.52
N ASP A 73 -0.67 11.29 -0.49
CA ASP A 73 -1.62 11.14 -1.61
C ASP A 73 -2.77 10.16 -1.30
N ILE A 74 -2.83 9.60 -0.08
CA ILE A 74 -3.91 8.70 0.37
C ILE A 74 -5.03 9.53 0.99
N GLU A 75 -6.26 9.28 0.54
CA GLU A 75 -7.45 9.93 1.10
C GLU A 75 -8.24 8.98 2.00
N ILE A 76 -8.72 9.49 3.14
CA ILE A 76 -9.58 8.74 4.06
C ILE A 76 -10.90 9.48 4.23
N ALA A 77 -11.98 8.84 3.77
CA ALA A 77 -13.35 9.32 3.84
C ALA A 77 -14.22 8.35 4.63
N SER A 78 -15.47 8.73 4.89
CA SER A 78 -16.47 7.84 5.49
C SER A 78 -16.74 6.58 4.66
N SER A 79 -16.54 6.66 3.35
CA SER A 79 -16.73 5.54 2.42
C SER A 79 -15.57 4.55 2.39
N GLY A 80 -14.40 4.87 2.96
CA GLY A 80 -13.22 4.02 2.88
C GLY A 80 -11.91 4.78 2.69
N ILE A 81 -10.91 4.05 2.20
CA ILE A 81 -9.55 4.52 1.95
C ILE A 81 -9.33 4.53 0.44
N ASN A 82 -8.93 5.68 -0.11
CA ASN A 82 -8.65 5.81 -1.53
C ASN A 82 -7.14 5.93 -1.77
N LEU A 83 -6.61 5.05 -2.63
CA LEU A 83 -5.21 5.01 -3.05
C LEU A 83 -4.99 5.61 -4.46
N ASP A 84 -6.03 6.11 -5.12
CA ASP A 84 -5.97 6.64 -6.49
C ASP A 84 -4.92 7.74 -6.67
N GLY A 85 -4.69 8.55 -5.64
CA GLY A 85 -3.66 9.59 -5.64
C GLY A 85 -2.24 9.02 -5.84
N LEU A 86 -1.98 7.79 -5.39
CA LEU A 86 -0.70 7.11 -5.58
C LEU A 86 -0.48 6.67 -7.03
N ASN A 87 -1.54 6.41 -7.81
CA ASN A 87 -1.39 6.02 -9.21
C ASN A 87 -0.74 7.14 -10.04
N ALA A 88 -0.99 8.40 -9.69
CA ALA A 88 -0.42 9.56 -10.39
C ALA A 88 1.09 9.73 -10.12
N THR A 89 1.60 9.22 -9.00
CA THR A 89 2.99 9.35 -8.57
C THR A 89 3.80 8.05 -8.67
N LEU A 90 3.13 6.92 -8.96
CA LEU A 90 3.72 5.58 -8.95
C LEU A 90 4.95 5.42 -9.85
N ASP A 91 4.96 6.09 -11.00
CA ASP A 91 6.09 6.09 -11.95
C ASP A 91 7.38 6.61 -11.29
N ALA A 92 7.27 7.63 -10.44
CA ALA A 92 8.38 8.26 -9.74
C ALA A 92 8.80 7.54 -8.46
N LEU A 93 7.97 6.62 -7.96
CA LEU A 93 8.21 5.90 -6.71
C LEU A 93 8.97 4.59 -6.96
N ASP A 94 9.85 4.23 -6.02
CA ASP A 94 10.46 2.91 -5.98
C ASP A 94 9.48 1.88 -5.38
N ARG A 95 9.49 0.64 -5.90
CA ARG A 95 8.62 -0.45 -5.40
C ARG A 95 8.84 -0.69 -3.90
N ALA A 96 10.10 -0.67 -3.45
CA ALA A 96 10.41 -0.87 -2.04
C ALA A 96 9.91 0.29 -1.16
N ALA A 97 9.93 1.52 -1.67
CA ALA A 97 9.38 2.68 -0.99
C ALA A 97 7.85 2.56 -0.83
N VAL A 98 7.13 2.19 -1.91
CA VAL A 98 5.68 1.95 -1.87
C VAL A 98 5.34 0.87 -0.84
N ARG A 99 6.02 -0.28 -0.90
CA ARG A 99 5.82 -1.40 0.05
C ARG A 99 6.08 -0.97 1.49
N THR A 100 7.20 -0.31 1.75
CA THR A 100 7.59 0.11 3.11
C THR A 100 6.60 1.12 3.68
N GLY A 101 6.18 2.11 2.90
CA GLY A 101 5.22 3.12 3.36
C GLY A 101 3.86 2.51 3.71
N LEU A 102 3.33 1.63 2.85
CA LEU A 102 2.03 0.99 3.09
C LEU A 102 2.07 -0.03 4.25
N LEU A 103 3.21 -0.70 4.45
CA LEU A 103 3.45 -1.51 5.67
C LEU A 103 3.44 -0.63 6.92
N ALA A 104 4.17 0.48 6.92
CA ALA A 104 4.21 1.40 8.06
C ALA A 104 2.82 1.95 8.40
N PHE A 105 2.03 2.31 7.39
CA PHE A 105 0.63 2.72 7.59
C PHE A 105 -0.19 1.60 8.25
N THR A 106 -0.10 0.38 7.74
CA THR A 106 -0.81 -0.78 8.29
C THR A 106 -0.40 -1.05 9.73
N ASP A 107 0.91 -1.08 10.02
CA ASP A 107 1.43 -1.34 11.36
C ASP A 107 0.97 -0.24 12.35
N ASN A 108 0.89 1.03 11.92
CA ASN A 108 0.33 2.11 12.74
C ASN A 108 -1.17 1.95 13.02
N VAL A 109 -1.96 1.45 12.06
CA VAL A 109 -3.37 1.11 12.30
C VAL A 109 -3.46 0.05 13.40
N MET A 110 -2.64 -0.99 13.31
CA MET A 110 -2.62 -2.08 14.29
C MET A 110 -2.20 -1.58 15.69
N ALA A 111 -1.16 -0.74 15.76
CA ALA A 111 -0.71 -0.15 17.02
C ALA A 111 -1.82 0.67 17.69
N LEU A 112 -2.52 1.53 16.94
CA LEU A 112 -3.63 2.31 17.49
C LEU A 112 -4.81 1.45 17.95
N LEU A 113 -5.11 0.35 17.25
CA LEU A 113 -6.14 -0.59 17.72
C LEU A 113 -5.74 -1.24 19.06
N ILE A 114 -4.46 -1.59 19.22
CA ILE A 114 -3.92 -2.13 20.47
C ILE A 114 -4.02 -1.10 21.59
N ASP A 115 -3.61 0.15 21.32
CA ASP A 115 -3.66 1.22 22.33
C ASP A 115 -5.10 1.50 22.79
N LEU A 116 -6.07 1.42 21.88
CA LEU A 116 -7.48 1.71 22.19
C LEU A 116 -8.21 0.53 22.83
N THR A 117 -7.85 -0.71 22.49
CA THR A 117 -8.69 -1.89 22.82
C THR A 117 -7.93 -3.03 23.47
N GLY A 118 -6.63 -2.86 23.72
CA GLY A 118 -5.72 -3.96 24.01
C GLY A 118 -5.69 -4.95 22.86
N GLU A 119 -5.48 -6.23 23.18
CA GLU A 119 -5.39 -7.30 22.17
C GLU A 119 -6.76 -7.76 21.61
N ILE A 120 -7.87 -7.21 22.10
CA ILE A 120 -9.22 -7.71 21.79
C ILE A 120 -9.55 -7.55 20.31
N LEU A 121 -9.32 -6.37 19.73
CA LEU A 121 -9.56 -6.17 18.31
C LEU A 121 -8.43 -6.72 17.45
N LEU A 122 -7.19 -6.71 17.96
CA LEU A 122 -6.03 -7.27 17.27
C LEU A 122 -6.29 -8.70 16.80
N GLY A 123 -6.76 -9.58 17.69
CA GLY A 123 -7.07 -10.98 17.34
C GLY A 123 -8.16 -11.15 16.26
N LYS A 124 -8.95 -10.11 15.97
CA LYS A 124 -9.99 -10.13 14.93
C LYS A 124 -9.54 -9.64 13.56
N VAL A 125 -8.39 -8.95 13.49
CA VAL A 125 -7.86 -8.33 12.26
C VAL A 125 -6.48 -8.84 11.88
N GLU A 126 -5.67 -9.29 12.84
CA GLU A 126 -4.32 -9.82 12.62
C GLU A 126 -4.27 -10.97 11.59
N PRO A 127 -5.21 -11.93 11.57
CA PRO A 127 -5.20 -12.98 10.55
C PRO A 127 -5.30 -12.43 9.12
N LEU A 128 -5.98 -11.30 8.92
CA LEU A 128 -6.04 -10.63 7.62
C LEU A 128 -4.66 -10.10 7.25
N VAL A 129 -4.03 -9.34 8.14
CA VAL A 129 -2.70 -8.78 7.90
C VAL A 129 -1.67 -9.87 7.59
N GLN A 130 -1.70 -11.00 8.33
CA GLN A 130 -0.79 -12.12 8.09
C GLN A 130 -1.03 -12.79 6.74
N GLN A 131 -2.29 -12.97 6.32
CA GLN A 131 -2.62 -13.50 4.99
C GLN A 131 -2.02 -12.62 3.89
N PHE A 132 -2.06 -11.30 4.05
CA PHE A 132 -1.55 -10.36 3.07
C PHE A 132 -0.02 -10.23 3.08
N LYS A 133 0.63 -10.27 4.25
CA LYS A 133 2.10 -10.34 4.33
C LYS A 133 2.64 -11.56 3.56
N GLN A 134 1.96 -12.70 3.64
CA GLN A 134 2.31 -13.89 2.85
C GLN A 134 2.07 -13.74 1.35
N LYS A 135 1.08 -12.95 0.91
CA LYS A 135 0.88 -12.62 -0.52
C LYS A 135 2.01 -11.72 -1.02
N LEU A 136 2.37 -10.69 -0.24
CA LEU A 136 3.44 -9.75 -0.56
C LEU A 136 4.81 -10.43 -0.69
N ASP A 137 5.11 -11.42 0.15
CA ASP A 137 6.40 -12.14 0.09
C ASP A 137 6.50 -13.08 -1.13
N LYS A 138 5.40 -13.31 -1.85
CA LYS A 138 5.35 -14.14 -3.07
C LYS A 138 5.33 -13.33 -4.36
N SER A 139 5.22 -12.00 -4.27
CA SER A 139 5.25 -11.02 -5.37
C SER A 139 6.64 -10.39 -5.48
#